data_AF-P16085-F1
#
_entry.id   AF-P16085-F1
#
_cell.length_a   1.000
_cell.length_b   1.000
_cell.length_c   1.000
_cell.angle_alpha   90.00
_cell.angle_beta   90.00
_cell.angle_gamma   90.00
#
_symmetry.space_group_name_H-M   'P 1'
#
loop_
_entity.id
_entity.type
_entity.pdbx_description
1 polymer ?
#
loop_
_entity_poly.entity_id
_entity_poly.type
_entity_poly.pdbx_seq_one_letter_code
_entity_poly.pdbx_strand_id
1 'polypeptide(L)'
;MNKKAIVGIFMSILMAGLVGCAGSSDAQAGDDLKPVIYLYPQEDNTEISVSLDYNGNLVDLIPEFNADKTWNVTANKDGKITFEGQTYDYLFWEGD
;
A
#
# COMPACT_ATOMS: atom_id res chain seq x y z
N MET A 1 5.46 -66.23 17.80
CA MET A 1 5.47 -64.84 17.27
C MET A 1 5.57 -64.87 15.75
N ASN A 2 4.52 -64.42 15.09
CA ASN A 2 4.34 -64.35 13.64
C ASN A 2 4.98 -63.07 13.07
N LYS A 3 6.24 -63.20 12.63
CA LYS A 3 7.12 -62.20 11.98
C LYS A 3 6.48 -61.30 10.89
N LYS A 4 5.34 -61.69 10.32
CA LYS A 4 4.60 -60.89 9.33
C LYS A 4 3.90 -59.66 9.95
N ALA A 5 3.51 -59.73 11.22
CA ALA A 5 2.83 -58.62 11.89
C ALA A 5 3.75 -57.41 12.11
N ILE A 6 5.05 -57.66 12.39
CA ILE A 6 6.03 -56.59 12.65
C ILE A 6 6.29 -55.75 11.40
N VAL A 7 6.36 -56.39 10.21
CA VAL A 7 6.58 -55.68 8.93
C VAL A 7 5.40 -54.77 8.59
N GLY A 8 4.17 -55.18 8.90
CA GLY A 8 2.97 -54.38 8.65
C GLY A 8 2.89 -53.11 9.50
N ILE A 9 3.35 -53.17 10.75
CA ILE A 9 3.31 -52.03 11.70
C ILE A 9 4.31 -50.94 11.30
N PHE A 10 5.49 -51.31 10.78
CA PHE A 10 6.50 -50.34 10.35
C PHE A 10 6.06 -49.53 9.12
N MET A 11 5.28 -50.13 8.21
CA MET A 11 4.88 -49.45 6.97
C MET A 11 3.76 -48.42 7.19
N SER A 12 2.94 -48.57 8.24
CA SER A 12 1.87 -47.60 8.55
C SER A 12 2.37 -46.33 9.22
N ILE A 13 3.55 -46.33 9.85
CA ILE A 13 4.05 -45.17 10.61
C ILE A 13 4.68 -44.11 9.69
N LEU A 14 5.11 -44.47 8.47
CA LEU A 14 5.77 -43.53 7.57
C LEU A 14 4.84 -42.45 6.98
N MET A 15 3.52 -42.58 7.06
CA MET A 15 2.58 -41.66 6.42
C MET A 15 2.05 -40.53 7.33
N ALA A 16 2.46 -40.49 8.61
CA ALA A 16 1.98 -39.50 9.58
C ALA A 16 2.83 -38.20 9.64
N GLY A 17 3.84 -38.04 8.78
CA GLY A 17 4.84 -36.98 8.90
C GLY A 17 4.53 -35.63 8.24
N LEU A 18 3.40 -35.45 7.57
CA LEU A 18 3.14 -34.25 6.75
C LEU A 18 1.82 -33.55 7.14
N VAL A 19 1.62 -33.29 8.44
CA VAL A 19 0.74 -32.19 8.86
C VAL A 19 1.63 -30.96 9.00
N GLY A 20 1.90 -30.30 7.87
CA GLY A 20 2.49 -28.97 7.89
C GLY A 20 1.46 -28.01 8.48
N CYS A 21 1.75 -27.45 9.66
CA CYS A 21 1.04 -26.28 10.13
C CYS A 21 1.24 -25.17 9.09
N ALA A 22 0.20 -24.87 8.33
CA ALA A 22 0.10 -23.62 7.60
C ALA A 22 0.15 -22.52 8.67
N GLY A 23 1.34 -21.94 8.87
CA GLY A 23 1.48 -20.71 9.61
C GLY A 23 0.75 -19.64 8.80
N SER A 24 -0.50 -19.38 9.16
CA SER A 24 -1.18 -18.14 8.82
C SER A 24 -0.35 -17.03 9.44
N SER A 25 0.58 -16.55 8.64
CA SER A 25 1.26 -15.29 8.89
C SER A 25 0.21 -14.24 8.58
N ASP A 26 -0.69 -14.00 9.54
CA ASP A 26 -1.47 -12.77 9.55
C ASP A 26 -0.43 -11.68 9.79
N ALA A 27 0.22 -11.24 8.70
CA ALA A 27 0.88 -9.96 8.66
C ALA A 27 -0.24 -8.96 8.96
N GLN A 28 -0.33 -8.58 10.24
CA GLN A 28 -1.16 -7.47 10.69
C GLN A 28 -0.80 -6.30 9.78
N ALA A 29 -1.70 -5.99 8.85
CA ALA A 29 -1.65 -4.78 8.07
C ALA A 29 -1.59 -3.64 9.09
N GLY A 30 -0.43 -2.99 9.21
CA GLY A 30 -0.40 -1.72 9.89
C GLY A 30 -1.22 -0.77 9.02
N ASP A 31 -2.16 -0.05 9.61
CA ASP A 31 -2.87 0.99 8.88
C ASP A 31 -1.84 1.98 8.32
N ASP A 32 -1.75 2.10 7.00
CA ASP A 32 -0.92 3.12 6.39
C ASP A 32 -1.45 4.50 6.79
N LEU A 33 -0.54 5.41 7.13
CA LEU A 33 -0.92 6.75 7.56
C LEU A 33 -1.56 7.51 6.39
N LYS A 34 -2.51 8.41 6.68
CA LYS A 34 -3.21 9.24 5.70
C LYS A 34 -2.55 10.63 5.56
N PRO A 35 -1.59 10.85 4.65
CA PRO A 35 -0.89 12.12 4.54
C PRO A 35 -1.71 13.23 3.87
N VAL A 36 -1.49 14.43 4.37
CA VAL A 36 -1.94 15.70 3.76
C VAL A 36 -0.69 16.48 3.36
N ILE A 37 -0.64 16.96 2.12
CA ILE A 37 0.49 17.68 1.53
C ILE A 37 0.06 19.13 1.28
N TYR A 38 0.78 20.07 1.91
CA TYR A 38 0.61 21.51 1.66
C TYR A 38 1.76 22.05 0.80
N LEU A 39 1.46 22.95 -0.13
CA LEU A 39 2.44 23.56 -1.02
C LEU A 39 2.53 25.06 -0.77
N TYR A 40 3.69 25.54 -0.33
CA TYR A 40 3.97 26.96 -0.08
C TYR A 40 5.20 27.42 -0.87
N PRO A 41 5.08 27.68 -2.19
CA PRO A 41 6.18 28.23 -2.97
C PRO A 41 6.53 29.66 -2.52
N GLN A 42 7.72 30.12 -2.93
CA GLN A 42 8.16 31.50 -2.67
C GLN A 42 7.45 32.52 -3.56
N GLU A 43 6.97 32.11 -4.74
CA GLU A 43 6.31 32.96 -5.74
C GLU A 43 4.90 32.45 -6.07
N ASP A 44 4.02 33.37 -6.48
CA ASP A 44 2.68 33.01 -6.94
C ASP A 44 2.73 32.39 -8.35
N ASN A 45 1.75 31.57 -8.67
CA ASN A 45 1.64 30.83 -9.91
C ASN A 45 2.85 29.92 -10.21
N THR A 46 3.39 29.28 -9.17
CA THR A 46 4.51 28.33 -9.33
C THR A 46 3.98 26.99 -9.80
N GLU A 47 4.45 26.50 -10.95
CA GLU A 47 4.18 25.15 -11.45
C GLU A 47 4.97 24.12 -10.63
N ILE A 48 4.27 23.10 -10.12
CA ILE A 48 4.85 22.06 -9.26
C ILE A 48 4.31 20.69 -9.71
N SER A 49 5.22 19.71 -9.83
CA SER A 49 4.87 18.30 -9.99
C SER A 49 5.09 17.57 -8.67
N VAL A 50 4.07 16.89 -8.17
CA VAL A 50 4.13 16.06 -6.95
C VAL A 50 3.86 14.62 -7.34
N SER A 51 4.90 13.79 -7.33
CA SER A 51 4.81 12.36 -7.69
C SER A 51 4.86 11.47 -6.45
N LEU A 52 4.06 10.40 -6.46
CA LEU A 52 3.96 9.45 -5.37
C LEU A 52 4.62 8.11 -5.73
N ASP A 53 5.69 7.75 -5.02
CA ASP A 53 6.30 6.42 -5.05
C ASP A 53 5.84 5.60 -3.84
N TYR A 54 4.68 4.96 -3.98
CA TYR A 54 4.05 4.17 -2.94
C TYR A 54 3.82 2.73 -3.42
N ASN A 55 4.24 1.78 -2.58
CA ASN A 55 4.23 0.34 -2.83
C ASN A 55 3.10 -0.37 -2.06
N GLY A 56 1.91 0.21 -2.13
CA GLY A 56 0.64 -0.34 -1.65
C GLY A 56 -0.49 0.04 -2.62
N ASN A 57 -1.74 -0.20 -2.25
CA ASN A 57 -2.86 0.22 -3.09
C ASN A 57 -3.33 1.60 -2.66
N LEU A 58 -3.60 2.49 -3.63
CA LEU A 58 -4.22 3.78 -3.33
C LEU A 58 -5.72 3.59 -3.24
N VAL A 59 -6.32 4.07 -2.15
CA VAL A 59 -7.76 3.95 -1.89
C VAL A 59 -8.50 5.29 -1.93
N ASP A 60 -7.78 6.40 -1.75
CA ASP A 60 -8.35 7.75 -1.86
C ASP A 60 -7.29 8.76 -2.31
N LEU A 61 -7.73 9.78 -3.06
CA LEU A 61 -6.91 10.84 -3.65
C LEU A 61 -7.73 12.13 -3.72
N ILE A 62 -7.15 13.25 -3.25
CA ILE A 62 -7.74 14.59 -3.42
C ILE A 62 -6.68 15.53 -4.00
N PRO A 63 -6.89 16.07 -5.22
CA PRO A 63 -7.73 15.51 -6.29
C PRO A 63 -7.17 14.19 -6.83
N GLU A 64 -7.83 13.60 -7.83
CA GLU A 64 -7.23 12.53 -8.64
C GLU A 64 -5.99 13.04 -9.40
N PHE A 65 -5.04 12.15 -9.68
CA PHE A 65 -3.86 12.49 -10.47
C PHE A 65 -4.24 12.88 -11.92
N ASN A 66 -3.47 13.80 -12.55
CA ASN A 66 -3.60 14.12 -13.98
C ASN A 66 -2.47 13.55 -14.85
N ALA A 67 -1.48 12.91 -14.22
CA ALA A 67 -0.43 12.16 -14.87
C ALA A 67 -0.10 10.90 -14.04
N ASP A 68 0.76 10.03 -14.55
CA ASP A 68 1.10 8.77 -13.87
C ASP A 68 1.59 9.02 -12.43
N LYS A 69 0.77 8.64 -11.45
CA LYS A 69 0.96 8.86 -10.01
C LYS A 69 1.43 10.27 -9.64
N THR A 70 1.01 11.28 -10.41
CA THR A 70 1.55 12.65 -10.29
C THR A 70 0.44 13.69 -10.38
N TRP A 71 0.48 14.66 -9.46
CA TRP A 71 -0.25 15.92 -9.59
C TRP A 71 0.63 16.97 -10.24
N ASN A 72 0.22 17.48 -11.41
CA ASN A 72 0.77 18.71 -11.97
C ASN A 72 -0.15 19.87 -11.60
N VAL A 73 0.32 20.74 -10.72
CA VAL A 73 -0.46 21.83 -10.10
C VAL A 73 0.21 23.17 -10.32
N THR A 74 -0.55 24.24 -10.08
CA THR A 74 -0.03 25.58 -9.85
C THR A 74 -0.29 25.95 -8.39
N ALA A 75 0.72 26.38 -7.64
CA ALA A 75 0.58 26.77 -6.23
C ALA A 75 0.98 28.25 -6.01
N ASN A 76 0.41 28.86 -4.97
CA ASN A 76 0.64 30.25 -4.59
C ASN A 76 1.23 30.38 -3.18
N LYS A 77 1.81 31.55 -2.85
CA LYS A 77 2.44 31.81 -1.54
C LYS A 77 1.48 31.63 -0.37
N ASP A 78 0.18 31.79 -0.59
CA ASP A 78 -0.88 31.63 0.41
C ASP A 78 -1.29 30.17 0.66
N GLY A 79 -0.68 29.23 -0.05
CA GLY A 79 -0.96 27.79 0.07
C GLY A 79 -2.10 27.31 -0.83
N LYS A 80 -2.73 28.17 -1.64
CA LYS A 80 -3.78 27.75 -2.57
C LYS A 80 -3.17 27.00 -3.75
N ILE A 81 -3.72 25.83 -4.04
CA ILE A 81 -3.29 24.93 -5.11
C ILE A 81 -4.38 24.91 -6.18
N THR A 82 -4.04 25.27 -7.41
CA THR A 82 -4.92 25.13 -8.57
C THR A 82 -4.55 23.86 -9.35
N PHE A 83 -5.55 23.03 -9.61
CA PHE A 83 -5.44 21.77 -10.35
C PHE A 83 -6.63 21.61 -11.28
N GLU A 84 -6.38 21.46 -12.58
CA GLU A 84 -7.45 21.30 -13.61
C GLU A 84 -8.57 22.36 -13.49
N GLY A 85 -8.20 23.60 -13.16
CA GLY A 85 -9.13 24.73 -13.01
C GLY A 85 -9.91 24.77 -11.70
N GLN A 86 -9.69 23.85 -10.76
CA GLN A 86 -10.25 23.86 -9.41
C GLN A 86 -9.19 24.27 -8.38
N THR A 87 -9.63 24.83 -7.25
CA THR A 87 -8.74 25.26 -6.17
C THR A 87 -8.88 24.35 -4.95
N TYR A 88 -7.75 23.96 -4.38
CA TYR A 88 -7.61 23.10 -3.21
C TYR A 88 -6.71 23.77 -2.17
N ASP A 89 -6.91 23.39 -0.90
CA ASP A 89 -6.05 23.82 0.21
C ASP A 89 -4.89 22.85 0.48
N TYR A 90 -4.96 21.64 -0.05
CA TYR A 90 -3.99 20.56 0.13
C TYR A 90 -4.14 19.50 -0.97
N LEU A 91 -3.11 18.67 -1.11
CA LEU A 91 -3.21 17.36 -1.77
C LEU A 91 -3.33 16.29 -0.70
N PHE A 92 -4.06 15.21 -0.98
CA PHE A 92 -4.26 14.11 -0.03
C PHE A 92 -4.17 12.78 -0.76
N TRP A 93 -3.67 11.78 -0.04
CA TRP A 93 -3.81 10.39 -0.45
C TRP A 93 -3.95 9.46 0.75
N GLU A 94 -4.58 8.31 0.51
CA GLU A 94 -4.71 7.21 1.44
C GLU A 94 -4.38 5.91 0.71
N GLY A 95 -3.72 4.98 1.40
CA GLY A 95 -3.46 3.64 0.87
C GLY A 95 -3.75 2.52 1.87
N ASP A 96 -3.74 1.29 1.37
CA ASP A 96 -3.91 0.03 2.11
C ASP A 96 -2.98 -1.12 1.66
#